data_AF-A0AAW2T0Q3-F1
#
_entry.id   AF-A0AAW2T0Q3-F1
#
_cell.length_a   1.000
_cell.length_b   1.000
_cell.length_c   1.000
_cell.angle_alpha   90.00
_cell.angle_beta   90.00
_cell.angle_gamma   90.00
#
_symmetry.space_group_name_H-M   'P 1'
#
loop_
_entity.id
_entity.type
_entity.pdbx_description
1 polymer ?
#
loop_
_entity_poly.entity_id
_entity_poly.type
_entity_poly.pdbx_seq_one_letter_code
_entity_poly.pdbx_strand_id
1 'polypeptide(L)'
;MDFNSFLTSLGTSFVLFVVLMFLFTWLSRRPGNHVVYYPNRILRGMDPYEGLRASRNPFAWIREALVSTEADVIRMSGVDSAVYFVFLTTVLGILVLSGLVLLPVLLPVAATAHGVMKSSDTTSEGSFNDLDKLSMGHVEQKSARLWAFVIATYWVSFVTYCLLWKAYKHVSDLRAAALMSPDVKNEQFAVVVRDIPPAPEGQTIKEQVDSYFRAIYPDTFYRSMVVTDNKQVNKIYEELEGYRKKLARAEAIYAESKATGNPEGTRPTTKTGFLGLIGEKVDAIEYYDEKIKELIPKLVAEQKVTLKDRQQSAAIIFF
;
A
#
# COMPACT_ATOMS: atom_id res chain seq x y z
N MET A 1 -15.50 4.64 -30.05
CA MET A 1 -15.88 5.78 -29.18
C MET A 1 -16.03 7.00 -30.07
N ASP A 2 -17.10 7.77 -29.91
CA ASP A 2 -17.23 9.04 -30.65
C ASP A 2 -16.18 10.02 -30.12
N PHE A 3 -15.47 10.72 -31.03
CA PHE A 3 -14.41 11.66 -30.67
C PHE A 3 -14.90 12.75 -29.70
N ASN A 4 -16.14 13.23 -29.89
CA ASN A 4 -16.77 14.22 -29.01
C ASN A 4 -17.02 13.67 -27.60
N SER A 5 -17.43 12.40 -27.48
CA SER A 5 -17.64 11.73 -26.20
C SER A 5 -16.31 11.51 -25.48
N PHE A 6 -15.25 11.14 -26.20
CA PHE A 6 -13.89 11.06 -25.67
C PHE A 6 -13.39 12.42 -25.18
N LEU A 7 -13.55 13.49 -25.98
CA LEU A 7 -13.10 14.83 -25.64
C LEU A 7 -13.85 15.40 -24.43
N THR A 8 -15.17 15.14 -24.34
CA THR A 8 -15.99 15.53 -23.19
C THR A 8 -15.55 14.80 -21.91
N SER A 9 -15.26 13.50 -22.01
CA SER A 9 -14.75 12.71 -20.88
C SER A 9 -13.36 13.16 -20.44
N LEU A 10 -12.45 13.41 -21.38
CA LEU A 10 -11.11 13.93 -21.12
C LEU A 10 -11.17 15.32 -20.47
N GLY A 11 -12.03 16.21 -21.01
CA GLY A 11 -12.22 17.55 -20.49
C GLY A 11 -12.77 17.55 -19.07
N THR A 12 -13.83 16.78 -18.80
CA THR A 12 -14.39 16.66 -17.44
C THR A 12 -13.39 16.08 -16.45
N SER A 13 -12.65 15.04 -16.84
CA SER A 13 -11.58 14.44 -16.02
C SER A 13 -10.45 15.43 -15.74
N PHE A 14 -10.04 16.22 -16.74
CA PHE A 14 -9.02 17.25 -16.58
C PHE A 14 -9.48 18.37 -15.63
N VAL A 15 -10.72 18.84 -15.76
CA VAL A 15 -11.29 19.83 -14.83
C VAL A 15 -11.29 19.29 -13.39
N LEU A 16 -11.74 18.04 -13.19
CA LEU A 16 -11.69 17.39 -11.87
C LEU A 16 -10.26 17.29 -11.33
N PHE A 17 -9.29 16.91 -12.17
CA PHE A 17 -7.89 16.86 -11.80
C PHE A 17 -7.37 18.22 -11.32
N VAL A 18 -7.68 19.31 -12.04
CA VAL A 18 -7.28 20.67 -11.67
C VAL A 18 -7.92 21.08 -10.33
N VAL A 19 -9.20 20.80 -10.12
CA VAL A 19 -9.88 21.08 -8.84
C VAL A 19 -9.23 20.31 -7.68
N LEU A 20 -8.96 19.02 -7.85
CA LEU A 20 -8.29 18.20 -6.84
C LEU A 20 -6.87 18.67 -6.56
N MET A 21 -6.14 19.12 -7.58
CA MET A 21 -4.80 19.68 -7.43
C MET A 21 -4.85 20.95 -6.57
N PHE A 22 -5.81 21.86 -6.82
CA PHE A 22 -5.98 23.05 -5.99
C PHE A 22 -6.35 22.70 -4.55
N LEU A 23 -7.28 21.76 -4.35
CA LEU A 23 -7.64 21.27 -3.01
C LEU A 23 -6.41 20.67 -2.28
N PHE A 24 -5.62 19.85 -2.97
CA PHE A 24 -4.38 19.30 -2.42
C PHE A 24 -3.40 20.39 -1.99
N THR A 25 -3.16 21.39 -2.84
CA THR A 25 -2.24 22.49 -2.49
C THR A 25 -2.77 23.35 -1.34
N TRP A 26 -4.09 23.49 -1.21
CA TRP A 26 -4.70 24.22 -0.10
C TRP A 26 -4.63 23.42 1.22
N LEU A 27 -4.94 22.12 1.19
CA LEU A 27 -4.92 21.26 2.38
C LEU A 27 -3.50 21.00 2.88
N SER A 28 -2.54 20.78 1.99
CA SER A 28 -1.13 20.50 2.35
C SER A 28 -0.41 21.71 2.96
N ARG A 29 -0.90 22.93 2.70
CA ARG A 29 -0.37 24.17 3.28
C ARG A 29 -0.84 24.44 4.71
N ARG A 30 -1.89 23.78 5.18
CA ARG A 30 -2.42 24.03 6.53
C ARG A 30 -1.54 23.32 7.56
N PRO A 31 -1.00 24.03 8.58
CA PRO A 31 -0.09 23.45 9.56
C PRO A 31 -0.73 22.29 10.35
N GLY A 32 -2.05 22.37 10.61
CA GLY A 32 -2.79 21.29 11.27
C GLY A 32 -2.83 19.97 10.48
N ASN A 33 -2.63 20.01 9.16
CA ASN A 33 -2.64 18.83 8.29
C ASN A 33 -1.25 18.24 8.03
N HIS A 34 -0.18 18.82 8.59
CA HIS A 34 1.18 18.33 8.36
C HIS A 34 1.38 16.88 8.81
N VAL A 35 0.67 16.45 9.86
CA VAL A 35 0.68 15.07 10.36
C VAL A 35 0.19 14.08 9.29
N VAL A 36 -0.75 14.51 8.43
CA VAL A 36 -1.32 13.67 7.37
C VAL A 36 -0.43 13.66 6.12
N TYR A 37 0.11 14.81 5.72
CA TYR A 37 0.89 14.93 4.47
C TYR A 37 2.38 14.60 4.62
N TYR A 38 2.94 14.75 5.82
CA TYR A 38 4.37 14.49 6.09
C TYR A 38 4.62 13.51 7.25
N PRO A 39 3.88 12.39 7.36
CA PRO A 39 3.99 11.47 8.51
C PRO A 39 5.39 10.86 8.62
N ASN A 40 5.98 10.42 7.50
CA ASN A 40 7.30 9.79 7.51
C ASN A 40 8.43 10.74 7.94
N ARG A 41 8.29 12.05 7.66
CA ARG A 41 9.25 13.06 8.12
C ARG A 41 9.17 13.22 9.64
N ILE A 42 7.94 13.35 10.15
CA ILE A 42 7.65 13.52 11.57
C ILE A 42 8.10 12.29 12.37
N LEU A 43 7.81 11.07 11.88
CA LEU A 43 8.22 9.82 12.53
C LEU A 43 9.74 9.67 12.64
N ARG A 44 10.49 10.33 11.75
CA ARG A 44 11.96 10.35 11.75
C ARG A 44 12.55 11.54 12.50
N GLY A 45 11.70 12.38 13.11
CA GLY A 45 12.13 13.57 13.83
C GLY A 45 12.67 14.70 12.95
N MET A 46 12.43 14.66 11.63
CA MET A 46 12.77 15.75 10.71
C MET A 46 11.65 16.78 10.68
N ASP A 47 12.00 18.05 10.50
CA ASP A 47 10.98 19.08 10.33
C ASP A 47 10.19 18.82 9.03
N PRO A 48 8.85 19.03 9.05
CA PRO A 48 8.05 18.99 7.83
C PRO A 48 8.55 19.96 6.75
N TYR A 49 9.32 20.97 7.16
CA TYR A 49 9.68 22.13 6.35
C TYR A 49 11.18 22.46 6.28
N GLU A 50 12.07 21.64 6.85
CA GLU A 50 13.51 21.91 6.81
C GLU A 50 13.97 22.11 5.34
N GLY A 51 14.41 23.33 5.03
CA GLY A 51 14.86 23.74 3.69
C GLY A 51 13.78 24.21 2.71
N LEU A 52 12.48 24.04 3.02
CA LEU A 52 11.41 24.52 2.14
C LEU A 52 11.18 26.01 2.39
N ARG A 53 11.59 26.87 1.45
CA ARG A 53 10.85 28.13 1.30
C ARG A 53 9.43 27.73 0.92
N ALA A 54 8.44 28.30 1.60
CA ALA A 54 7.04 28.17 1.21
C ALA A 54 6.84 28.77 -0.17
N SER A 55 7.17 27.98 -1.18
CA SER A 55 6.94 28.29 -2.55
C SER A 55 5.44 28.45 -2.68
N ARG A 56 5.00 29.70 -2.90
CA ARG A 56 3.60 30.03 -3.18
C ARG A 56 3.09 29.33 -4.45
N ASN A 57 3.97 28.68 -5.21
CA ASN A 57 3.65 27.98 -6.44
C ASN A 57 2.90 26.65 -6.17
N PRO A 58 1.70 26.44 -6.73
CA PRO A 58 0.97 25.16 -6.63
C PRO A 58 1.70 23.98 -7.29
N PHE A 59 2.68 24.23 -8.15
CA PHE A 59 3.44 23.19 -8.85
C PHE A 59 4.80 22.87 -8.21
N ALA A 60 5.11 23.47 -7.05
CA ALA A 60 6.40 23.26 -6.38
C ALA A 60 6.65 21.78 -6.04
N TRP A 61 5.61 21.06 -5.63
CA TRP A 61 5.69 19.64 -5.28
C TRP A 61 6.03 18.74 -6.47
N ILE A 62 5.61 19.11 -7.69
CA ILE A 62 5.95 18.35 -8.91
C ILE A 62 7.45 18.46 -9.19
N ARG A 63 7.98 19.69 -9.12
CA ARG A 63 9.42 19.91 -9.29
C ARG A 63 10.21 19.15 -8.23
N GLU A 64 9.76 19.19 -6.99
CA GLU A 64 10.39 18.45 -5.89
C GLU A 64 10.41 16.94 -6.15
N ALA A 65 9.28 16.37 -6.58
CA ALA A 65 9.18 14.97 -6.92
C ALA A 65 10.10 14.56 -8.09
N LEU A 66 10.32 15.45 -9.06
CA LEU A 66 11.23 15.20 -10.18
C LEU A 66 12.70 15.37 -9.83
N VAL A 67 13.02 16.21 -8.84
CA VAL A 67 14.41 16.44 -8.38
C VAL A 67 14.86 15.38 -7.37
N SER A 68 13.92 14.77 -6.63
CA SER A 68 14.21 13.74 -5.64
C SER A 68 15.01 12.59 -6.25
N THR A 69 16.15 12.28 -5.64
CA THR A 69 16.99 11.17 -6.09
C THR A 69 16.47 9.84 -5.56
N GLU A 70 16.86 8.74 -6.23
CA GLU A 70 16.55 7.39 -5.76
C GLU A 70 17.11 7.11 -4.36
N ALA A 71 18.31 7.61 -4.06
CA ALA A 71 18.92 7.50 -2.73
C ALA A 71 18.09 8.21 -1.64
N ASP A 72 17.48 9.36 -1.96
CA ASP A 72 16.58 10.05 -1.04
C ASP A 72 15.29 9.26 -0.82
N VAL A 73 14.74 8.63 -1.87
CA VAL A 73 13.56 7.76 -1.76
C VAL A 73 13.86 6.55 -0.87
N ILE A 74 14.99 5.89 -1.08
CA ILE A 74 15.44 4.76 -0.25
C ILE A 74 15.61 5.20 1.19
N ARG A 75 16.29 6.34 1.41
CA ARG A 75 16.48 6.88 2.75
C ARG A 75 15.14 7.12 3.42
N MET A 76 14.16 7.77 2.77
CA MET A 76 12.91 8.25 3.38
C MET A 76 11.79 7.22 3.47
N SER A 77 11.64 6.35 2.46
CA SER A 77 10.51 5.41 2.32
C SER A 77 10.94 3.94 2.33
N GLY A 78 12.24 3.68 2.23
CA GLY A 78 12.79 2.34 2.14
C GLY A 78 12.91 1.83 0.70
N VAL A 79 13.54 0.67 0.57
CA VAL A 79 13.92 0.08 -0.72
C VAL A 79 12.71 -0.42 -1.51
N ASP A 80 11.68 -0.92 -0.84
CA ASP A 80 10.45 -1.40 -1.50
C ASP A 80 9.76 -0.29 -2.31
N SER A 81 9.64 0.91 -1.73
CA SER A 81 9.11 2.07 -2.43
C SER A 81 9.99 2.49 -3.61
N ALA A 82 11.31 2.42 -3.47
CA ALA A 82 12.23 2.71 -4.58
C ALA A 82 12.06 1.73 -5.74
N VAL A 83 11.93 0.43 -5.47
CA VAL A 83 11.64 -0.60 -6.48
C VAL A 83 10.32 -0.31 -7.20
N TYR A 84 9.29 0.13 -6.47
CA TYR A 84 8.03 0.54 -7.09
C TYR A 84 8.19 1.75 -8.03
N PHE A 85 9.00 2.75 -7.67
CA PHE A 85 9.32 3.87 -8.58
C PHE A 85 10.12 3.41 -9.80
N VAL A 86 11.09 2.50 -9.64
CA VAL A 86 11.82 1.90 -10.77
C VAL A 86 10.85 1.18 -11.69
N PHE A 87 9.87 0.44 -11.15
CA PHE A 87 8.82 -0.20 -11.95
C PHE A 87 7.99 0.83 -12.73
N LEU A 88 7.46 1.86 -12.08
CA LEU A 88 6.65 2.89 -12.74
C LEU A 88 7.43 3.65 -13.82
N THR A 89 8.68 4.03 -13.54
CA THR A 89 9.54 4.73 -14.50
C THR A 89 9.92 3.83 -15.67
N THR A 90 10.11 2.53 -15.44
CA THR A 90 10.36 1.55 -16.51
C THR A 90 9.14 1.39 -17.42
N VAL A 91 7.94 1.24 -16.84
CA VAL A 91 6.68 1.16 -17.61
C VAL A 91 6.45 2.44 -18.42
N LEU A 92 6.64 3.61 -17.80
CA LEU A 92 6.55 4.89 -18.51
C LEU A 92 7.59 4.97 -19.63
N GLY A 93 8.83 4.53 -19.39
CA GLY A 93 9.88 4.46 -20.40
C GLY A 93 9.52 3.58 -21.59
N ILE A 94 8.93 2.40 -21.36
CA ILE A 94 8.44 1.50 -22.42
C ILE A 94 7.36 2.20 -23.24
N LEU A 95 6.37 2.82 -22.60
CA LEU A 95 5.27 3.51 -23.27
C LEU A 95 5.74 4.72 -24.06
N VAL A 96 6.64 5.53 -23.52
CA VAL A 96 7.16 6.74 -24.18
C VAL A 96 8.04 6.37 -25.38
N LEU A 97 8.99 5.44 -25.21
CA LEU A 97 9.87 5.01 -26.31
C LEU A 97 9.08 4.31 -27.42
N SER A 98 8.11 3.47 -27.05
CA SER A 98 7.23 2.82 -28.02
C SER A 98 6.32 3.84 -28.70
N GLY A 99 5.68 4.74 -27.93
CA GLY A 99 4.79 5.76 -28.46
C GLY A 99 5.49 6.71 -29.44
N LEU A 100 6.72 7.14 -29.13
CA LEU A 100 7.50 8.04 -29.99
C LEU A 100 7.81 7.43 -31.36
N VAL A 101 8.04 6.12 -31.43
CA VAL A 101 8.35 5.41 -32.68
C VAL A 101 7.09 4.96 -33.41
N LEU A 102 6.11 4.43 -32.67
CA LEU A 102 4.93 3.81 -33.26
C LEU A 102 3.89 4.82 -33.72
N LEU A 103 3.69 5.94 -33.01
CA LEU A 103 2.68 6.91 -33.43
C LEU A 103 2.99 7.51 -34.81
N PRO A 104 4.22 7.96 -35.11
CA PRO A 104 4.54 8.49 -36.44
C PRO A 104 4.54 7.44 -37.55
N VAL A 105 4.72 6.15 -37.23
CA VAL A 105 4.78 5.07 -38.24
C VAL A 105 3.40 4.47 -38.47
N LEU A 106 2.68 4.08 -37.42
CA LEU A 106 1.41 3.37 -37.53
C LEU A 106 0.23 4.29 -37.85
N LEU A 107 0.21 5.54 -37.33
CA LEU A 107 -0.91 6.44 -37.62
C LEU A 107 -1.02 6.78 -39.11
N PRO A 108 0.06 7.14 -39.83
CA PRO A 108 -0.04 7.36 -41.27
C PRO A 108 -0.34 6.08 -42.05
N VAL A 109 0.20 4.93 -41.64
CA VAL A 109 -0.06 3.64 -42.31
C VAL A 109 -1.54 3.24 -42.18
N ALA A 110 -2.14 3.47 -41.01
CA ALA A 110 -3.56 3.23 -40.79
C ALA A 110 -4.43 4.26 -41.53
N ALA A 111 -4.10 5.56 -41.42
CA ALA A 111 -4.89 6.65 -42.00
C ALA A 111 -4.86 6.69 -43.54
N THR A 112 -3.78 6.24 -44.17
CA THR A 112 -3.66 6.14 -45.64
C THR A 112 -4.23 4.83 -46.19
N ALA A 113 -4.67 3.92 -45.33
CA ALA A 113 -5.32 2.70 -45.79
C ALA A 113 -6.67 3.03 -46.44
N HIS A 114 -6.95 2.44 -47.60
CA HIS A 114 -8.30 2.43 -48.14
C HIS A 114 -9.02 1.28 -47.46
N GLY A 115 -9.79 1.56 -46.42
CA GLY A 115 -10.47 0.50 -45.69
C GLY A 115 -11.67 -0.08 -46.43
N VAL A 116 -11.93 -1.37 -46.18
CA VAL A 116 -13.14 -2.11 -46.61
C VAL A 116 -14.35 -1.73 -45.74
N MET A 117 -14.44 -0.49 -45.26
CA MET A 117 -15.64 -0.05 -44.54
C MET A 117 -16.65 0.47 -45.58
N LYS A 118 -17.26 -0.48 -46.30
CA LYS A 118 -18.51 -0.20 -47.01
C LYS A 118 -19.54 0.22 -45.96
N SER A 119 -19.93 1.49 -46.01
CA SER A 119 -20.95 2.10 -45.18
C SER A 119 -22.38 1.59 -45.47
N SER A 120 -22.57 0.30 -45.80
CA SER A 120 -23.86 -0.22 -46.28
C SER A 120 -24.41 -1.47 -45.61
N ASP A 121 -23.68 -2.25 -44.81
CA ASP A 121 -24.18 -3.60 -44.39
C ASP A 121 -23.97 -3.97 -42.90
N THR A 122 -24.06 -3.00 -41.98
CA THR A 122 -24.22 -3.32 -40.55
C THR A 122 -25.34 -2.49 -39.94
N THR A 123 -26.40 -3.16 -39.47
CA THR A 123 -27.63 -2.67 -38.82
C THR A 123 -27.43 -2.01 -37.45
N SER A 124 -26.29 -1.37 -37.24
CA SER A 124 -25.97 -0.62 -36.03
C SER A 124 -25.61 0.80 -36.46
N GLU A 125 -26.52 1.75 -36.24
CA GLU A 125 -26.25 3.20 -36.25
C GLU A 125 -25.28 3.56 -35.11
N GLY A 126 -24.02 3.15 -35.24
CA GLY A 126 -22.94 3.52 -34.35
C GLY A 126 -22.01 4.47 -35.08
N SER A 127 -21.91 5.72 -34.61
CA SER A 127 -21.07 6.80 -35.14
C SER A 127 -19.56 6.57 -34.93
N PHE A 128 -19.05 5.37 -35.26
CA PHE A 128 -17.69 4.94 -34.91
C PHE A 128 -16.56 5.41 -35.86
N ASN A 129 -16.83 6.32 -36.79
CA ASN A 129 -16.00 6.43 -37.99
C ASN A 129 -14.59 7.04 -37.83
N ASP A 130 -14.32 7.93 -36.86
CA ASP A 130 -13.08 8.71 -36.93
C ASP A 130 -11.88 8.11 -36.18
N LEU A 131 -12.11 7.48 -35.02
CA LEU A 131 -11.02 6.79 -34.30
C LEU A 131 -10.74 5.39 -34.85
N ASP A 132 -11.76 4.72 -35.39
CA ASP A 132 -11.61 3.36 -35.92
C ASP A 132 -10.76 3.33 -37.20
N LYS A 133 -10.73 4.45 -37.96
CA LYS A 133 -9.81 4.67 -39.09
C LYS A 133 -8.32 4.57 -38.69
N LEU A 134 -7.99 4.83 -37.43
CA LEU A 134 -6.61 4.77 -36.92
C LEU A 134 -6.23 3.37 -36.42
N SER A 135 -7.18 2.45 -36.37
CA SER A 135 -6.97 1.09 -35.89
C SER A 135 -6.59 0.13 -37.02
N MET A 136 -5.96 -1.00 -36.66
CA MET A 136 -5.68 -2.08 -37.62
C MET A 136 -6.96 -2.61 -38.30
N GLY A 137 -8.13 -2.44 -37.67
CA GLY A 137 -9.42 -2.85 -38.24
C GLY A 137 -9.80 -2.13 -39.53
N HIS A 138 -9.21 -0.96 -39.81
CA HIS A 138 -9.40 -0.23 -41.06
C HIS A 138 -8.56 -0.78 -42.23
N VAL A 139 -7.59 -1.67 -41.98
CA VAL A 139 -6.67 -2.17 -43.01
C VAL A 139 -7.29 -3.36 -43.76
N GLU A 140 -7.18 -3.37 -45.09
CA GLU A 140 -7.71 -4.45 -45.93
C GLU A 140 -7.08 -5.82 -45.63
N GLN A 141 -7.89 -6.88 -45.75
CA GLN A 141 -7.42 -8.26 -45.61
C GLN A 141 -6.36 -8.57 -46.67
N LYS A 142 -5.25 -9.22 -46.26
CA LYS A 142 -4.08 -9.55 -47.10
C LYS A 142 -3.24 -8.34 -47.57
N SER A 143 -3.44 -7.15 -47.00
CA SER A 143 -2.61 -5.99 -47.33
C SER A 143 -1.18 -6.13 -46.77
N ALA A 144 -0.18 -5.69 -47.55
CA ALA A 144 1.21 -5.61 -47.10
C ALA A 144 1.39 -4.65 -45.90
N ARG A 145 0.44 -3.73 -45.66
CA ARG A 145 0.44 -2.79 -44.52
C ARG A 145 0.39 -3.51 -43.16
N LEU A 146 -0.15 -4.73 -43.09
CA LEU A 146 -0.18 -5.51 -41.85
C LEU A 146 1.23 -5.87 -41.34
N TRP A 147 2.23 -5.95 -42.23
CA TRP A 147 3.62 -6.16 -41.82
C TRP A 147 4.15 -5.03 -40.93
N ALA A 148 3.68 -3.79 -41.11
CA ALA A 148 4.06 -2.68 -40.24
C ALA A 148 3.61 -2.91 -38.78
N PHE A 149 2.41 -3.45 -38.58
CA PHE A 149 1.89 -3.79 -37.25
C PHE A 149 2.63 -4.98 -36.62
N VAL A 150 3.02 -5.96 -37.43
CA VAL A 150 3.85 -7.09 -36.97
C VAL A 150 5.23 -6.58 -36.52
N ILE A 151 5.90 -5.79 -37.35
CA ILE A 151 7.21 -5.18 -37.02
C ILE A 151 7.11 -4.30 -35.78
N ALA A 152 6.04 -3.51 -35.66
CA ALA A 152 5.76 -2.72 -34.47
C ALA A 152 5.64 -3.58 -33.20
N THR A 153 4.98 -4.73 -33.28
CA THR A 153 4.84 -5.66 -32.15
C THR A 153 6.20 -6.23 -31.74
N TYR A 154 7.04 -6.61 -32.69
CA TYR A 154 8.41 -7.06 -32.42
C TYR A 154 9.26 -5.93 -31.82
N TRP A 155 9.10 -4.70 -32.29
CA TRP A 155 9.77 -3.52 -31.73
C TRP A 155 9.39 -3.28 -30.27
N VAL A 156 8.09 -3.25 -29.95
CA VAL A 156 7.62 -3.10 -28.55
C VAL A 156 8.16 -4.23 -27.68
N SER A 157 8.10 -5.47 -28.17
CA SER A 157 8.61 -6.63 -27.44
C SER A 157 10.10 -6.46 -27.14
N PHE A 158 10.90 -6.08 -28.15
CA PHE A 158 12.34 -5.85 -28.00
C PHE A 158 12.65 -4.73 -27.00
N VAL A 159 12.01 -3.57 -27.13
CA VAL A 159 12.18 -2.44 -26.19
C VAL A 159 11.80 -2.86 -24.77
N THR A 160 10.71 -3.60 -24.62
CA THR A 160 10.25 -4.12 -23.33
C THR A 160 11.28 -5.05 -22.72
N TYR A 161 11.79 -6.04 -23.46
CA TYR A 161 12.83 -6.95 -22.96
C TYR A 161 14.11 -6.19 -22.56
N CYS A 162 14.56 -5.23 -23.38
CA CYS A 162 15.76 -4.45 -23.09
C CYS A 162 15.61 -3.58 -21.83
N LEU A 163 14.50 -2.87 -21.69
CA LEU A 163 14.25 -2.03 -20.51
C LEU A 163 14.01 -2.87 -19.26
N LEU A 164 13.27 -3.97 -19.38
CA LEU A 164 13.04 -4.89 -18.27
C LEU A 164 14.34 -5.54 -17.81
N TRP A 165 15.23 -5.94 -18.72
CA TRP A 165 16.54 -6.47 -18.36
C TRP A 165 17.38 -5.45 -17.58
N LYS A 166 17.41 -4.19 -18.04
CA LYS A 166 18.12 -3.11 -17.33
C LYS A 166 17.52 -2.86 -15.94
N ALA A 167 16.20 -2.76 -15.85
CA ALA A 167 15.50 -2.54 -14.59
C ALA A 167 15.68 -3.72 -13.62
N TYR A 168 15.65 -4.95 -14.12
CA TYR A 168 15.85 -6.16 -13.32
C TYR A 168 17.25 -6.20 -12.72
N LYS A 169 18.28 -5.92 -13.52
CA LYS A 169 19.66 -5.81 -13.01
C LYS A 169 19.79 -4.72 -11.96
N HIS A 170 19.24 -3.53 -12.22
CA HIS A 170 19.24 -2.41 -11.29
C HIS A 170 18.56 -2.76 -9.95
N VAL A 171 17.36 -3.34 -10.00
CA VAL A 171 16.62 -3.78 -8.80
C VAL A 171 17.36 -4.89 -8.04
N SER A 172 18.03 -5.80 -8.75
CA SER A 172 18.88 -6.82 -8.12
C SER A 172 20.05 -6.18 -7.36
N ASP A 173 20.70 -5.17 -7.95
CA ASP A 173 21.80 -4.45 -7.31
C ASP A 173 21.32 -3.64 -6.10
N LEU A 174 20.16 -2.97 -6.19
CA LEU A 174 19.51 -2.30 -5.07
C LEU A 174 19.19 -3.28 -3.92
N ARG A 175 18.65 -4.45 -4.26
CA ARG A 175 18.33 -5.49 -3.28
C ARG A 175 19.59 -6.01 -2.61
N ALA A 176 20.67 -6.25 -3.37
CA ALA A 176 21.95 -6.67 -2.82
C ALA A 176 22.51 -5.61 -1.86
N ALA A 177 22.51 -4.33 -2.27
CA ALA A 177 22.94 -3.23 -1.41
C ALA A 177 22.10 -3.12 -0.13
N ALA A 178 20.79 -3.32 -0.23
CA ALA A 178 19.88 -3.32 0.91
C ALA A 178 20.11 -4.49 1.87
N LEU A 179 20.47 -5.67 1.37
CA LEU A 179 20.77 -6.84 2.20
C LEU A 179 22.14 -6.72 2.88
N MET A 180 23.08 -5.98 2.29
CA MET A 180 24.39 -5.68 2.87
C MET A 180 24.36 -4.53 3.89
N SER A 181 23.20 -3.90 4.15
CA SER A 181 23.10 -2.82 5.13
C SER A 181 23.45 -3.30 6.54
N PRO A 182 24.10 -2.46 7.37
CA PRO A 182 24.53 -2.85 8.72
C PRO A 182 23.37 -3.03 9.72
N ASP A 183 22.15 -2.63 9.35
CA ASP A 183 20.97 -2.73 10.19
C ASP A 183 20.60 -4.19 10.45
N VAL A 184 20.80 -4.62 11.69
CA VAL A 184 20.47 -5.97 12.16
C VAL A 184 18.95 -6.10 12.28
N LYS A 185 18.36 -7.00 11.50
CA LYS A 185 16.92 -7.29 11.55
C LYS A 185 16.70 -8.67 12.17
N ASN A 186 15.72 -8.77 13.07
CA ASN A 186 15.34 -10.05 13.71
C ASN A 186 14.95 -11.12 12.68
N GLU A 187 14.41 -10.70 11.53
CA GLU A 187 14.03 -11.56 10.40
C GLU A 187 15.22 -12.33 9.79
N GLN A 188 16.45 -11.81 9.92
CA GLN A 188 17.65 -12.47 9.39
C GLN A 188 18.04 -13.73 10.19
N PHE A 189 17.63 -13.80 11.46
CA PHE A 189 17.93 -14.89 12.38
C PHE A 189 16.75 -15.85 12.57
N ALA A 190 15.59 -15.53 11.98
CA ALA A 190 14.35 -16.26 12.19
C ALA A 190 14.01 -17.15 10.99
N VAL A 191 13.84 -18.45 11.23
CA VAL A 191 13.40 -19.43 10.24
C VAL A 191 12.01 -19.95 10.61
N VAL A 192 11.07 -19.87 9.67
CA VAL A 192 9.72 -20.42 9.85
C VAL A 192 9.72 -21.88 9.42
N VAL A 193 9.45 -22.78 10.35
CA VAL A 193 9.29 -24.21 10.09
C VAL A 193 7.81 -24.56 10.14
N ARG A 194 7.35 -25.23 9.09
CA ARG A 194 5.96 -25.70 8.92
C ARG A 194 5.92 -27.22 8.91
N ASP A 195 4.73 -27.76 9.10
CA ASP A 195 4.43 -29.21 9.04
C ASP A 195 5.23 -30.04 10.06
N ILE A 196 5.29 -29.54 11.30
CA ILE A 196 5.91 -30.25 12.42
C ILE A 196 5.05 -31.48 12.77
N PRO A 197 5.65 -32.68 12.87
CA PRO A 197 4.91 -33.90 13.23
C PRO A 197 4.34 -33.79 14.66
N PRO A 198 3.21 -34.45 14.94
CA PRO A 198 2.60 -34.41 16.27
C PRO A 198 3.57 -34.92 17.34
N ALA A 199 3.52 -34.30 18.52
CA ALA A 199 4.43 -34.64 19.60
C ALA A 199 4.15 -36.04 20.16
N PRO A 200 5.20 -36.79 20.54
CA PRO A 200 5.06 -38.04 21.28
C PRO A 200 4.32 -37.84 22.60
N GLU A 201 3.67 -38.90 23.11
CA GLU A 201 2.95 -38.86 24.39
C GLU A 201 3.87 -38.37 25.53
N GLY A 202 3.47 -37.28 26.20
CA GLY A 202 4.18 -36.71 27.34
C GLY A 202 5.20 -35.61 27.03
N GLN A 203 5.46 -35.30 25.75
CA GLN A 203 6.36 -34.20 25.36
C GLN A 203 5.58 -33.03 24.75
N THR A 204 5.99 -31.79 25.02
CA THR A 204 5.42 -30.62 24.34
C THR A 204 6.02 -30.45 22.94
N ILE A 205 5.27 -29.88 21.99
CA ILE A 205 5.78 -29.57 20.64
C ILE A 205 7.05 -28.72 20.73
N LYS A 206 7.10 -27.79 21.69
CA LYS A 206 8.28 -26.95 21.92
C LYS A 206 9.50 -27.78 22.31
N GLU A 207 9.38 -28.70 23.27
CA GLU A 207 10.51 -29.55 23.69
C GLU A 207 10.97 -30.49 22.58
N GLN A 208 10.05 -31.00 21.78
CA GLN A 208 10.37 -31.80 20.60
C GLN A 208 11.19 -31.00 19.58
N VAL A 209 10.76 -29.77 19.27
CA VAL A 209 11.48 -28.88 18.35
C VAL A 209 12.83 -28.48 18.95
N ASP A 210 12.87 -28.04 20.20
CA ASP A 210 14.11 -27.65 20.87
C ASP A 210 15.12 -28.80 20.91
N SER A 211 14.69 -30.03 21.22
CA SER A 211 15.58 -31.21 21.25
C SER A 211 16.07 -31.60 19.85
N TYR A 212 15.19 -31.57 18.84
CA TYR A 212 15.55 -31.86 17.46
C TYR A 212 16.59 -30.87 16.91
N PHE A 213 16.36 -29.56 17.07
CA PHE A 213 17.28 -28.55 16.56
C PHE A 213 18.58 -28.46 17.35
N ARG A 214 18.56 -28.70 18.68
CA ARG A 214 19.81 -28.83 19.46
C ARG A 214 20.65 -30.03 19.05
N ALA A 215 20.02 -31.13 18.65
CA ALA A 215 20.74 -32.33 18.21
C ALA A 215 21.42 -32.12 16.84
N ILE A 216 20.79 -31.38 15.92
CA ILE A 216 21.32 -31.12 14.57
C ILE A 216 22.28 -29.91 14.57
N TYR A 217 21.97 -28.88 15.35
CA TYR A 217 22.65 -27.59 15.36
C TYR A 217 23.02 -27.17 16.80
N PRO A 218 23.99 -27.84 17.45
CA PRO A 218 24.27 -27.64 18.88
C PRO A 218 24.79 -26.24 19.23
N ASP A 219 25.61 -25.65 18.36
CA ASP A 219 26.29 -24.37 18.64
C ASP A 219 25.56 -23.15 18.09
N THR A 220 24.68 -23.34 17.09
CA THR A 220 23.97 -22.24 16.43
C THR A 220 22.50 -22.14 16.82
N PHE A 221 21.90 -23.17 17.40
CA PHE A 221 20.50 -23.08 17.82
C PHE A 221 20.35 -22.22 19.08
N TYR A 222 19.53 -21.17 19.00
CA TYR A 222 19.22 -20.33 20.15
C TYR A 222 17.92 -20.76 20.85
N ARG A 223 16.78 -20.65 20.15
CA ARG A 223 15.45 -20.87 20.74
C ARG A 223 14.39 -21.14 19.68
N SER A 224 13.34 -21.89 20.04
CA SER A 224 12.10 -21.97 19.27
C SER A 224 10.93 -21.21 19.90
N MET A 225 9.99 -20.79 19.04
CA MET A 225 8.71 -20.20 19.39
C MET A 225 7.59 -20.90 18.62
N VAL A 226 6.77 -21.67 19.32
CA VAL A 226 5.63 -22.40 18.72
C VAL A 226 4.53 -21.41 18.32
N VAL A 227 3.95 -21.61 17.14
CA VAL A 227 2.83 -20.80 16.63
C VAL A 227 1.53 -21.30 17.26
N THR A 228 0.70 -20.37 17.74
CA THR A 228 -0.61 -20.65 18.35
C THR A 228 -1.75 -19.98 17.58
N ASP A 229 -2.94 -20.59 17.58
CA ASP A 229 -4.14 -19.94 17.03
C ASP A 229 -4.68 -18.89 18.01
N ASN A 230 -4.26 -17.65 17.79
CA ASN A 230 -4.60 -16.50 18.63
C ASN A 230 -5.88 -15.76 18.20
N LYS A 231 -6.74 -16.31 17.33
CA LYS A 231 -7.93 -15.58 16.82
C LYS A 231 -8.82 -14.99 17.92
N GLN A 232 -9.16 -15.79 18.93
CA GLN A 232 -10.03 -15.34 20.03
C GLN A 232 -9.32 -14.34 20.95
N VAL A 233 -8.04 -14.58 21.25
CA VAL A 233 -7.19 -13.68 22.05
C VAL A 233 -7.06 -12.32 21.36
N ASN A 234 -6.79 -12.31 20.05
CA ASN A 234 -6.68 -11.10 19.25
C ASN A 234 -7.97 -10.31 19.25
N LYS A 235 -9.14 -10.96 19.13
CA LYS A 235 -10.44 -10.29 19.21
C LYS A 235 -10.63 -9.57 20.55
N ILE A 236 -10.36 -10.25 21.66
CA ILE A 236 -10.47 -9.65 23.01
C ILE A 236 -9.46 -8.51 23.17
N TYR A 237 -8.24 -8.67 22.65
CA TYR A 237 -7.21 -7.65 22.69
C TYR A 237 -7.58 -6.40 21.87
N GLU A 238 -8.15 -6.57 20.67
CA GLU A 238 -8.64 -5.47 19.83
C GLU A 238 -9.79 -4.71 20.52
N GLU A 239 -10.73 -5.43 21.15
CA GLU A 239 -11.79 -4.82 21.95
C GLU A 239 -11.20 -4.00 23.11
N LEU A 240 -10.23 -4.56 23.83
CA LEU A 240 -9.54 -3.91 24.95
C LEU A 240 -8.79 -2.65 24.50
N GLU A 241 -8.01 -2.72 23.42
CA GLU A 241 -7.34 -1.56 22.81
C GLU A 241 -8.35 -0.50 22.35
N GLY A 242 -9.49 -0.92 21.80
CA GLY A 242 -10.59 -0.04 21.46
C GLY A 242 -11.13 0.73 22.67
N TYR A 243 -11.32 0.06 23.81
CA TYR A 243 -11.74 0.71 25.05
C TYR A 243 -10.67 1.63 25.64
N ARG A 244 -9.39 1.24 25.61
CA ARG A 244 -8.28 2.11 26.05
C ARG A 244 -8.22 3.41 25.26
N LYS A 245 -8.37 3.35 23.94
CA LYS A 245 -8.40 4.54 23.08
C LYS A 245 -9.59 5.45 23.41
N LYS A 246 -10.75 4.87 23.69
CA LYS A 246 -11.95 5.62 24.10
C LYS A 246 -11.80 6.26 25.48
N LEU A 247 -11.18 5.56 26.42
CA LEU A 247 -10.85 6.09 27.75
C LEU A 247 -9.88 7.26 27.65
N ALA A 248 -8.77 7.11 26.91
CA ALA A 248 -7.82 8.20 26.69
C ALA A 248 -8.47 9.44 26.04
N ARG A 249 -9.41 9.22 25.10
CA ARG A 249 -10.20 10.32 24.52
C ARG A 249 -11.12 10.98 25.55
N ALA A 250 -11.79 10.21 26.39
CA ALA A 250 -12.68 10.73 27.42
C ALA A 250 -11.89 11.56 28.47
N GLU A 251 -10.72 11.08 28.89
CA GLU A 251 -9.84 11.81 29.80
C GLU A 251 -9.30 13.11 29.18
N ALA A 252 -8.93 13.09 27.90
CA ALA A 252 -8.51 14.31 27.20
C ALA A 252 -9.62 15.37 27.15
N ILE A 253 -10.86 14.96 26.84
CA ILE A 253 -12.04 15.85 26.86
C ILE A 253 -12.27 16.40 28.28
N TYR A 254 -12.14 15.56 29.30
CA TYR A 254 -12.29 16.00 30.69
C TYR A 254 -11.22 17.02 31.07
N ALA A 255 -9.95 16.79 30.72
CA ALA A 255 -8.85 17.72 30.96
C ALA A 255 -9.06 19.06 30.24
N GLU A 256 -9.50 19.05 28.99
CA GLU A 256 -9.82 20.26 28.22
C GLU A 256 -10.99 21.06 28.84
N SER A 257 -12.01 20.36 29.34
CA SER A 257 -13.14 21.00 30.01
C SER A 257 -12.74 21.71 31.32
N LYS A 258 -11.76 21.18 32.05
CA LYS A 258 -11.17 21.84 33.22
C LYS A 258 -10.40 23.10 32.84
N ALA A 259 -9.64 23.03 31.74
CA ALA A 259 -8.84 24.16 31.27
C ALA A 259 -9.69 25.33 30.74
N THR A 260 -10.89 25.05 30.22
CA THR A 260 -11.74 26.04 29.53
C THR A 260 -12.66 26.85 30.47
N GLY A 261 -12.61 26.63 31.79
CA GLY A 261 -13.18 27.59 32.76
C GLY A 261 -14.10 27.04 33.86
N ASN A 262 -14.29 25.72 33.97
CA ASN A 262 -15.00 25.12 35.10
C ASN A 262 -13.99 24.42 36.05
N PRO A 263 -13.83 24.87 37.32
CA PRO A 263 -12.84 24.31 38.25
C PRO A 263 -13.10 22.83 38.61
N GLU A 264 -14.34 22.34 38.49
CA GLU A 264 -14.68 20.92 38.74
C GLU A 264 -14.56 20.02 37.48
N GLY A 265 -14.61 20.61 36.28
CA GLY A 265 -14.59 19.90 34.99
C GLY A 265 -15.87 19.12 34.68
N THR A 266 -16.29 19.08 33.41
CA THR A 266 -17.50 18.34 33.00
C THR A 266 -17.12 16.92 32.63
N ARG A 267 -17.58 15.91 33.39
CA ARG A 267 -17.32 14.51 33.07
C ARG A 267 -18.05 14.07 31.79
N PRO A 268 -17.34 13.47 30.81
CA PRO A 268 -17.97 13.01 29.58
C PRO A 268 -18.91 11.84 29.85
N THR A 269 -20.09 11.87 29.25
CA THR A 269 -21.07 10.77 29.35
C THR A 269 -21.14 10.00 28.05
N THR A 270 -21.35 8.69 28.15
CA THR A 270 -21.61 7.80 27.01
C THR A 270 -22.93 7.06 27.24
N LYS A 271 -23.59 6.62 26.17
CA LYS A 271 -24.71 5.68 26.29
C LYS A 271 -24.23 4.25 26.13
N THR A 272 -24.88 3.31 26.82
CA THR A 272 -24.47 1.90 26.89
C THR A 272 -24.83 1.07 25.66
N GLY A 273 -25.79 1.50 24.83
CA GLY A 273 -26.30 0.70 23.70
C GLY A 273 -25.59 0.92 22.37
N PHE A 274 -26.22 0.45 21.29
CA PHE A 274 -25.63 0.37 19.96
C PHE A 274 -25.08 1.73 19.49
N LEU A 275 -23.78 1.76 19.13
CA LEU A 275 -23.02 2.94 18.70
C LEU A 275 -23.08 4.15 19.68
N GLY A 276 -23.47 3.94 20.94
CA GLY A 276 -23.65 5.04 21.91
C GLY A 276 -24.89 5.90 21.65
N LEU A 277 -25.85 5.42 20.86
CA LEU A 277 -27.06 6.17 20.50
C LEU A 277 -28.26 5.83 21.37
N ILE A 278 -28.35 4.58 21.81
CA ILE A 278 -29.47 4.02 22.57
C ILE A 278 -28.97 3.61 23.96
N GLY A 279 -29.81 3.66 24.99
CA GLY A 279 -29.49 3.20 26.34
C GLY A 279 -29.24 4.30 27.38
N GLU A 280 -28.92 3.86 28.59
CA GLU A 280 -28.69 4.71 29.76
C GLU A 280 -27.43 5.56 29.61
N LYS A 281 -27.49 6.81 30.07
CA LYS A 281 -26.34 7.71 30.10
C LYS A 281 -25.49 7.39 31.33
N VAL A 282 -24.28 6.92 31.10
CA VAL A 282 -23.30 6.58 32.13
C VAL A 282 -22.05 7.44 31.98
N ASP A 283 -21.28 7.57 33.06
CA ASP A 283 -19.96 8.21 33.00
C ASP A 283 -19.05 7.38 32.07
N ALA A 284 -18.51 8.03 31.03
CA ALA A 284 -17.70 7.35 30.03
C ALA A 284 -16.37 6.85 30.60
N ILE A 285 -15.77 7.56 31.56
CA ILE A 285 -14.47 7.19 32.13
C ILE A 285 -14.65 5.93 32.98
N GLU A 286 -15.61 5.95 33.91
CA GLU A 286 -15.88 4.82 34.80
C GLU A 286 -16.35 3.59 34.01
N TYR A 287 -17.25 3.78 33.04
CA TYR A 287 -17.72 2.69 32.19
C TYR A 287 -16.60 2.03 31.38
N TYR A 288 -15.72 2.81 30.75
CA TYR A 288 -14.60 2.24 29.99
C TYR A 288 -13.56 1.58 30.90
N ASP A 289 -13.29 2.14 32.09
CA ASP A 289 -12.39 1.54 33.07
C ASP A 289 -12.94 0.19 33.59
N GLU A 290 -14.23 0.11 33.90
CA GLU A 290 -14.87 -1.16 34.27
C GLU A 290 -14.79 -2.19 33.15
N LYS A 291 -15.04 -1.80 31.89
CA LYS A 291 -14.94 -2.71 30.74
C LYS A 291 -13.51 -3.22 30.54
N ILE A 292 -12.51 -2.36 30.74
CA ILE A 292 -11.10 -2.76 30.70
C ILE A 292 -10.81 -3.77 31.82
N LYS A 293 -11.24 -3.50 33.05
CA LYS A 293 -11.09 -4.40 34.21
C LYS A 293 -11.78 -5.75 33.99
N GLU A 294 -12.91 -5.78 33.28
CA GLU A 294 -13.63 -7.01 32.92
C GLU A 294 -12.89 -7.82 31.83
N LEU A 295 -12.30 -7.15 30.84
CA LEU A 295 -11.65 -7.80 29.69
C LEU A 295 -10.25 -8.34 30.00
N ILE A 296 -9.49 -7.70 30.88
CA ILE A 296 -8.15 -8.15 31.29
C ILE A 296 -8.14 -9.62 31.78
N PRO A 297 -8.96 -10.04 32.75
CA PRO A 297 -8.95 -11.43 33.22
C PRO A 297 -9.43 -12.41 32.15
N LYS A 298 -10.38 -12.01 31.30
CA LYS A 298 -10.83 -12.81 30.15
C LYS A 298 -9.69 -13.04 29.15
N LEU A 299 -8.93 -12.00 28.84
CA LEU A 299 -7.75 -12.08 27.99
C LEU A 299 -6.70 -13.03 28.56
N VAL A 300 -6.38 -12.90 29.85
CA VAL A 300 -5.39 -13.76 30.52
C VAL A 300 -5.85 -15.23 30.55
N ALA A 301 -7.13 -15.48 30.79
CA ALA A 301 -7.69 -16.83 30.76
C ALA A 301 -7.59 -17.46 29.36
N GLU A 302 -8.03 -16.74 28.32
CA GLU A 302 -7.95 -17.20 26.93
C GLU A 302 -6.50 -17.39 26.44
N GLN A 303 -5.57 -16.54 26.88
CA GLN A 303 -4.14 -16.73 26.59
C GLN A 303 -3.61 -18.04 27.15
N LYS A 304 -3.95 -18.37 28.41
CA LYS A 304 -3.54 -19.64 29.03
C LYS A 304 -4.10 -20.86 28.30
N VAL A 305 -5.37 -20.81 27.92
CA VAL A 305 -6.02 -21.88 27.12
C VAL A 305 -5.35 -22.01 25.76
N THR A 306 -5.10 -20.90 25.09
CA THR A 306 -4.50 -20.88 23.75
C THR A 306 -3.09 -21.45 23.74
N LEU A 307 -2.26 -21.12 24.74
CA LEU A 307 -0.91 -21.68 24.88
C LEU A 307 -0.92 -23.19 25.17
N LYS A 308 -1.96 -23.72 25.82
CA LYS A 308 -2.04 -25.13 26.18
C LYS A 308 -2.63 -25.99 25.06
N ASP A 309 -3.76 -25.56 24.50
CA ASP A 309 -4.61 -26.44 23.69
C ASP A 309 -4.65 -26.04 22.20
N ARG A 310 -4.20 -24.84 21.83
CA ARG A 310 -4.31 -24.30 20.46
C ARG A 310 -2.95 -24.06 19.78
N GLN A 311 -2.02 -24.97 20.02
CA GLN A 311 -0.74 -24.98 19.31
C GLN A 311 -0.94 -25.50 17.88
N GLN A 312 -0.24 -24.89 16.92
CA GLN A 312 -0.22 -25.33 15.53
C GLN A 312 1.06 -26.14 15.25
N SER A 313 1.05 -26.92 14.17
CA SER A 313 2.21 -27.66 13.65
C SER A 313 3.25 -26.75 12.95
N ALA A 314 3.52 -25.58 13.53
CA ALA A 314 4.48 -24.61 13.02
C ALA A 314 5.23 -23.92 14.16
N ALA A 315 6.49 -23.57 13.91
CA ALA A 315 7.34 -22.85 14.87
C ALA A 315 8.28 -21.88 14.15
N ILE A 316 8.64 -20.80 14.84
CA ILE A 316 9.71 -19.88 14.44
C ILE A 316 10.96 -20.28 15.23
N ILE A 317 12.06 -20.44 14.52
CA ILE A 317 13.34 -20.90 15.07
C ILE A 317 14.35 -19.80 14.92
N PHE A 318 15.08 -19.53 16.00
CA PHE A 318 16.13 -18.53 16.04
C PHE A 318 17.49 -19.22 16.11
N PHE A 319 18.41 -18.75 15.28
CA PHE A 319 19.82 -19.14 15.28
C PHE A 319 20.69 -17.96 15.71
#